data_AF-A0AAV8ZDC8-F1
#
_entry.id   AF-A0AAV8ZDC8-F1
#
_cell.length_a   1.000
_cell.length_b   1.000
_cell.length_c   1.000
_cell.angle_alpha   90.00
_cell.angle_beta   90.00
_cell.angle_gamma   90.00
#
_symmetry.space_group_name_H-M   'P 1'
#
loop_
_entity.id
_entity.type
_entity.pdbx_description
1 polymer ?
#
loop_
_entity_poly.entity_id
_entity_poly.type
_entity_poly.pdbx_seq_one_letter_code
_entity_poly.pdbx_strand_id
1 'polypeptide(L)'
;MPFLLFLISIIPIFSNIFAHEDDIHTFKYNTENFSDQVSKKNHFVMFYAPWCGHCQRLAPTWEQLAEMLNEDDSNIKIGKVDCTTDSKVCSEQDVTGYPTLKFFKEGDSEGVKFRGTRDLPSLTTFINEQLREKLAPTWEQLAKSLEIENDISIGKVDCTQHRSVCNNFEVKGYPTLLWIEDGKKVDKYQGDRSHEDLKQYVNKMLGSDQENQKQEDQEAGIPGPVGELTGDSFKNGIQSGVTFVKFYAPWCGHCKRLSPTWDNLGKKFSTKPGVNIVKVDCTLEINKQLCNDEEVEGFPTIFLYKDGGKISEYSGSRSLDDLYDFVNKHLGHDEL
;
A
#
# COMPACT_ATOMS: atom_id res chain seq x y z
N MET A 1 19.67 -22.23 78.35
CA MET A 1 18.36 -22.04 77.69
C MET A 1 18.56 -21.10 76.50
N PRO A 2 17.87 -21.30 75.37
CA PRO A 2 18.48 -21.78 74.13
C PRO A 2 18.93 -20.68 73.15
N PHE A 3 19.99 -20.96 72.40
CA PHE A 3 20.38 -20.23 71.19
C PHE A 3 19.40 -20.57 70.06
N LEU A 4 18.73 -19.55 69.52
CA LEU A 4 17.83 -19.68 68.38
C LEU A 4 18.65 -19.52 67.09
N LEU A 5 18.99 -20.64 66.44
CA LEU A 5 19.56 -20.65 65.08
C LEU A 5 18.43 -20.41 64.08
N PHE A 6 18.35 -19.22 63.47
CA PHE A 6 17.53 -18.99 62.29
C PHE A 6 18.26 -19.51 61.05
N LEU A 7 17.78 -20.62 60.49
CA LEU A 7 18.13 -21.05 59.13
C LEU A 7 17.42 -20.14 58.13
N ILE A 8 18.16 -19.22 57.51
CA ILE A 8 17.70 -18.47 56.34
C ILE A 8 17.75 -19.43 55.15
N SER A 9 16.61 -20.03 54.80
CA SER A 9 16.45 -20.71 53.51
C SER A 9 16.34 -19.64 52.43
N ILE A 10 17.43 -19.41 51.71
CA ILE A 10 17.42 -18.65 50.47
C ILE A 10 16.80 -19.57 49.42
N ILE A 11 15.48 -19.50 49.26
CA ILE A 11 14.81 -20.08 48.10
C ILE A 11 15.24 -19.19 46.91
N PRO A 12 15.96 -19.72 45.90
CA PRO A 12 16.17 -18.97 44.68
C PRO A 12 14.78 -18.78 44.06
N ILE A 13 14.30 -17.54 44.09
CA ILE A 13 13.23 -17.10 43.20
C ILE A 13 13.84 -17.21 41.81
N PHE A 14 13.72 -18.37 41.19
CA PHE A 14 13.90 -18.50 39.76
C PHE A 14 12.83 -17.60 39.14
N SER A 15 13.27 -16.42 38.74
CA SER A 15 12.57 -15.54 37.84
C SER A 15 12.13 -16.37 36.63
N ASN A 16 10.90 -16.87 36.63
CA ASN A 16 10.21 -17.22 35.39
C ASN A 16 9.80 -15.92 34.71
N ILE A 17 10.81 -15.16 34.28
CA ILE A 17 10.66 -14.18 33.22
C ILE A 17 10.83 -14.99 31.94
N PHE A 18 9.76 -15.69 31.55
CA PHE A 18 9.50 -15.89 30.13
C PHE A 18 8.69 -14.67 29.71
N ALA A 19 9.37 -13.52 29.61
CA ALA A 19 8.89 -12.46 28.73
C ALA A 19 8.98 -13.07 27.33
N HIS A 20 7.82 -13.46 26.79
CA HIS A 20 7.73 -13.82 25.39
C HIS A 20 8.21 -12.60 24.63
N GLU A 21 9.30 -12.78 23.90
CA GLU A 21 9.87 -11.86 22.92
C GLU A 21 8.73 -11.11 22.21
N ASP A 22 8.69 -9.78 22.36
CA ASP A 22 7.62 -8.95 21.85
C ASP A 22 7.36 -9.30 20.38
N ASP A 23 6.12 -9.53 20.00
CA ASP A 23 5.75 -9.81 18.60
C ASP A 23 5.93 -8.54 17.77
N ILE A 24 7.17 -8.26 17.33
CA ILE A 24 7.55 -7.01 16.68
C ILE A 24 7.00 -6.94 15.26
N HIS A 25 6.86 -8.09 14.58
CA HIS A 25 6.52 -8.12 13.16
C HIS A 25 5.02 -8.33 12.91
N THR A 26 4.34 -9.09 13.78
CA THR A 26 2.91 -9.39 13.58
C THR A 26 2.00 -8.22 13.93
N PHE A 27 1.08 -7.89 13.02
CA PHE A 27 0.08 -6.86 13.28
C PHE A 27 -0.96 -7.32 14.31
N LYS A 28 -1.20 -6.53 15.37
CA LYS A 28 -2.20 -6.85 16.39
C LYS A 28 -3.56 -6.28 16.01
N TYR A 29 -4.53 -7.17 15.81
CA TYR A 29 -5.93 -6.78 15.62
C TYR A 29 -6.70 -6.80 16.94
N ASN A 30 -7.72 -5.97 17.00
CA ASN A 30 -8.67 -5.88 18.09
C ASN A 30 -10.07 -5.56 17.53
N THR A 31 -11.04 -5.45 18.44
CA THR A 31 -12.44 -5.15 18.10
C THR A 31 -12.64 -3.84 17.34
N GLU A 32 -11.73 -2.86 17.50
CA GLU A 32 -11.84 -1.53 16.90
C GLU A 32 -11.26 -1.47 15.49
N ASN A 33 -10.17 -2.21 15.22
CA ASN A 33 -9.42 -2.10 13.98
C ASN A 33 -9.66 -3.24 12.99
N PHE A 34 -10.16 -4.40 13.43
CA PHE A 34 -10.18 -5.61 12.60
C PHE A 34 -10.98 -5.40 11.31
N SER A 35 -12.23 -4.96 11.41
CA SER A 35 -13.13 -4.80 10.25
C SER A 35 -12.61 -3.77 9.25
N ASP A 36 -12.07 -2.65 9.73
CA ASP A 36 -11.52 -1.59 8.88
C ASP A 36 -10.29 -2.08 8.13
N GLN A 37 -9.37 -2.75 8.83
CA GLN A 37 -8.13 -3.24 8.23
C GLN A 37 -8.42 -4.30 7.15
N VAL A 38 -9.20 -5.35 7.48
CA VAL A 38 -9.48 -6.45 6.53
C VAL A 38 -10.21 -6.02 5.26
N SER A 39 -10.89 -4.87 5.31
CA SER A 39 -11.55 -4.29 4.13
C SER A 39 -10.57 -3.64 3.13
N LYS A 40 -9.37 -3.23 3.57
CA LYS A 40 -8.45 -2.37 2.80
C LYS A 40 -7.38 -3.11 2.02
N LYS A 41 -7.06 -4.35 2.37
CA LYS A 41 -6.07 -5.19 1.65
C LYS A 41 -6.26 -6.66 2.04
N ASN A 42 -5.34 -7.54 1.64
CA ASN A 42 -5.40 -8.94 2.05
C ASN A 42 -4.82 -9.11 3.45
N HIS A 43 -5.39 -10.01 4.26
CA HIS A 43 -4.91 -10.26 5.62
C HIS A 43 -4.83 -11.76 5.88
N PHE A 44 -3.78 -12.23 6.53
CA PHE A 44 -3.73 -13.57 7.08
C PHE A 44 -3.65 -13.47 8.59
N VAL A 45 -4.70 -13.94 9.27
CA VAL A 45 -4.92 -13.66 10.69
C VAL A 45 -4.92 -14.94 11.51
N MET A 46 -4.12 -14.95 12.57
CA MET A 46 -4.12 -15.97 13.61
C MET A 46 -5.03 -15.56 14.77
N PHE A 47 -6.12 -16.31 14.96
CA PHE A 47 -6.97 -16.22 16.14
C PHE A 47 -6.44 -17.19 17.20
N TYR A 48 -5.99 -16.66 18.33
CA TYR A 48 -5.28 -17.43 19.35
C TYR A 48 -5.75 -17.13 20.77
N ALA A 49 -5.24 -17.90 21.72
CA ALA A 49 -5.30 -17.61 23.15
C ALA A 49 -3.89 -17.74 23.74
N PRO A 50 -3.47 -16.90 24.70
CA PRO A 50 -2.09 -16.91 25.22
C PRO A 50 -1.68 -18.23 25.89
N TRP A 51 -2.64 -18.92 26.50
CA TRP A 51 -2.43 -20.20 27.20
C TRP A 51 -2.48 -21.42 26.27
N CYS A 52 -2.77 -21.25 24.99
CA CYS A 52 -2.88 -22.34 24.03
C CYS A 52 -1.50 -22.82 23.58
N GLY A 53 -1.10 -24.02 24.01
CA GLY A 53 0.20 -24.60 23.65
C GLY A 53 0.41 -24.81 22.14
N HIS A 54 -0.65 -25.06 21.36
CA HIS A 54 -0.56 -25.10 19.89
C HIS A 54 -0.25 -23.74 19.27
N CYS A 55 -0.75 -22.67 19.89
CA CYS A 55 -0.56 -21.30 19.45
C CYS A 55 0.87 -20.84 19.75
N GLN A 56 1.34 -21.14 20.97
CA GLN A 56 2.73 -20.89 21.38
C GLN A 56 3.74 -21.60 20.46
N ARG A 57 3.46 -22.84 20.05
CA ARG A 57 4.32 -23.56 19.09
C ARG A 57 4.34 -22.96 17.69
N LEU A 58 3.24 -22.33 17.27
CA LEU A 58 3.14 -21.67 15.96
C LEU A 58 3.74 -20.25 15.98
N ALA A 59 3.78 -19.57 17.13
CA ALA A 59 4.20 -18.18 17.25
C ALA A 59 5.54 -17.86 16.55
N PRO A 60 6.63 -18.65 16.71
CA PRO A 60 7.89 -18.36 16.02
C PRO A 60 7.77 -18.42 14.49
N THR A 61 7.03 -19.39 13.96
CA THR A 61 6.78 -19.51 12.51
C THR A 61 5.87 -18.39 12.01
N TRP A 62 4.95 -17.91 12.84
CA TRP A 62 4.05 -16.81 12.52
C TRP A 62 4.81 -15.47 12.46
N GLU A 63 5.70 -15.21 13.43
CA GLU A 63 6.59 -14.04 13.41
C GLU A 63 7.52 -14.08 12.20
N GLN A 64 8.13 -15.23 11.88
CA GLN A 64 8.95 -15.36 10.68
C GLN A 64 8.16 -15.06 9.40
N LEU A 65 6.92 -15.53 9.32
CA LEU A 65 6.03 -15.23 8.20
C LEU A 65 5.69 -13.74 8.12
N ALA A 66 5.46 -13.10 9.27
CA ALA A 66 5.20 -11.66 9.36
C ALA A 66 6.43 -10.83 8.98
N GLU A 67 7.62 -11.20 9.47
CA GLU A 67 8.89 -10.56 9.11
C GLU A 67 9.10 -10.57 7.59
N MET A 68 8.79 -11.68 6.92
CA MET A 68 8.91 -11.82 5.47
C MET A 68 7.89 -11.01 4.66
N LEU A 69 6.70 -10.75 5.22
CA LEU A 69 5.54 -10.29 4.44
C LEU A 69 4.92 -8.97 4.92
N ASN A 70 5.27 -8.46 6.10
CA ASN A 70 4.73 -7.21 6.63
C ASN A 70 5.54 -5.96 6.23
N GLU A 71 6.22 -6.00 5.09
CA GLU A 71 6.85 -4.82 4.48
C GLU A 71 5.79 -3.71 4.21
N ASP A 72 6.22 -2.44 4.18
CA ASP A 72 5.32 -1.29 4.09
C ASP A 72 4.45 -1.28 2.81
N ASP A 73 4.99 -1.82 1.70
CA ASP A 73 4.33 -1.91 0.40
C ASP A 73 3.73 -3.29 0.11
N SER A 74 3.65 -4.18 1.10
CA SER A 74 3.09 -5.52 0.87
C SER A 74 1.55 -5.48 0.71
N ASN A 75 1.06 -6.23 -0.27
CA ASN A 75 -0.37 -6.37 -0.56
C ASN A 75 -1.11 -7.32 0.41
N ILE A 76 -0.42 -7.75 1.48
CA ILE A 76 -0.91 -8.66 2.51
C ILE A 76 -0.41 -8.22 3.88
N LYS A 77 -1.24 -8.34 4.92
CA LYS A 77 -0.80 -8.17 6.31
C LYS A 77 -0.97 -9.44 7.11
N ILE A 78 0.11 -9.91 7.71
CA ILE A 78 0.14 -11.01 8.67
C ILE A 78 -0.16 -10.43 10.05
N GLY A 79 -1.19 -10.92 10.71
CA GLY A 79 -1.58 -10.42 12.01
C GLY A 79 -2.22 -11.46 12.91
N LYS A 80 -2.62 -11.03 14.10
CA LYS A 80 -3.22 -11.91 15.11
C LYS A 80 -4.25 -11.20 15.97
N VAL A 81 -5.20 -11.98 16.47
CA VAL A 81 -6.26 -11.57 17.41
C VAL A 81 -6.17 -12.46 18.65
N ASP A 82 -6.05 -11.84 19.82
CA ASP A 82 -6.16 -12.53 21.10
C ASP A 82 -7.64 -12.69 21.46
N CYS A 83 -8.17 -13.91 21.32
CA CYS A 83 -9.58 -14.19 21.59
C CYS A 83 -9.94 -14.17 23.08
N THR A 84 -8.97 -14.08 23.98
CA THR A 84 -9.23 -13.90 25.42
C THR A 84 -9.54 -12.44 25.77
N THR A 85 -9.06 -11.50 24.97
CA THR A 85 -9.35 -10.06 25.12
C THR A 85 -10.39 -9.58 24.12
N ASP A 86 -10.34 -10.07 22.88
CA ASP A 86 -11.16 -9.63 21.74
C ASP A 86 -12.15 -10.72 21.30
N SER A 87 -12.87 -11.26 22.29
CA SER A 87 -13.81 -12.38 22.11
C SER A 87 -14.93 -12.09 21.10
N LYS A 88 -15.32 -10.82 20.95
CA LYS A 88 -16.33 -10.39 19.96
C LYS A 88 -15.88 -10.69 18.54
N VAL A 89 -14.67 -10.25 18.15
CA VAL A 89 -14.10 -10.51 16.82
C VAL A 89 -14.03 -12.01 16.56
N CYS A 90 -13.56 -12.78 17.53
CA CYS A 90 -13.44 -14.23 17.38
C CYS A 90 -14.79 -14.94 17.23
N SER A 91 -15.83 -14.45 17.93
CA SER A 91 -17.19 -14.99 17.82
C SER A 91 -17.81 -14.66 16.45
N GLU A 92 -17.67 -13.42 15.99
CA GLU A 92 -18.13 -12.98 14.66
C GLU A 92 -17.43 -13.72 13.52
N GLN A 93 -16.22 -14.23 13.77
CA GLN A 93 -15.42 -14.98 12.82
C GLN A 93 -15.55 -16.51 12.99
N ASP A 94 -16.55 -17.00 13.72
CA ASP A 94 -16.83 -18.42 13.96
C ASP A 94 -15.61 -19.22 14.47
N VAL A 95 -14.81 -18.59 15.33
CA VAL A 95 -13.62 -19.23 15.93
C VAL A 95 -14.05 -20.18 17.04
N THR A 96 -14.05 -21.47 16.74
CA THR A 96 -14.43 -22.54 17.69
C THR A 96 -13.25 -23.23 18.38
N GLY A 97 -12.02 -22.87 18.03
CA GLY A 97 -10.82 -23.45 18.62
C GLY A 97 -9.53 -22.76 18.19
N TYR A 98 -8.45 -23.01 18.93
CA TYR A 98 -7.19 -22.29 18.77
C TYR A 98 -5.99 -23.19 18.40
N PRO A 99 -5.06 -22.70 17.56
CA PRO A 99 -5.21 -21.51 16.73
C PRO A 99 -6.15 -21.79 15.55
N THR A 100 -6.97 -20.81 15.19
CA THR A 100 -7.69 -20.76 13.91
C THR A 100 -7.01 -19.74 13.01
N LEU A 101 -6.72 -20.13 11.78
CA LEU A 101 -6.02 -19.30 10.80
C LEU A 101 -6.99 -19.01 9.64
N LYS A 102 -7.19 -17.74 9.31
CA LYS A 102 -8.06 -17.33 8.20
C LYS A 102 -7.38 -16.28 7.31
N PHE A 103 -7.56 -16.42 6.01
CA PHE A 103 -7.16 -15.44 5.01
C PHE A 103 -8.37 -14.61 4.57
N PHE A 104 -8.28 -13.30 4.73
CA PHE A 104 -9.27 -12.34 4.29
C PHE A 104 -8.77 -11.71 3.00
N LYS A 105 -9.53 -11.86 1.92
CA LYS A 105 -9.29 -11.11 0.68
C LYS A 105 -9.73 -9.67 0.91
N GLU A 106 -9.09 -8.74 0.22
CA GLU A 106 -9.53 -7.35 0.21
C GLU A 106 -11.04 -7.25 -0.12
N GLY A 107 -11.79 -6.61 0.77
CA GLY A 107 -13.25 -6.48 0.66
C GLY A 107 -14.07 -7.70 1.11
N ASP A 108 -13.45 -8.77 1.62
CA ASP A 108 -14.11 -9.97 2.14
C ASP A 108 -14.03 -10.04 3.68
N SER A 109 -15.18 -10.22 4.33
CA SER A 109 -15.33 -10.26 5.78
C SER A 109 -15.40 -11.67 6.39
N GLU A 110 -15.60 -12.73 5.59
CA GLU A 110 -15.79 -14.09 6.12
C GLU A 110 -14.47 -14.86 6.25
N GLY A 111 -13.57 -14.66 5.28
CA GLY A 111 -12.23 -15.21 5.25
C GLY A 111 -12.16 -16.73 5.04
N VAL A 112 -11.18 -17.17 4.25
CA VAL A 112 -10.95 -18.59 3.94
C VAL A 112 -10.11 -19.24 5.05
N LYS A 113 -10.65 -20.28 5.68
CA LYS A 113 -9.97 -21.02 6.75
C LYS A 113 -8.82 -21.88 6.19
N PHE A 114 -7.62 -21.69 6.74
CA PHE A 114 -6.47 -22.55 6.44
C PHE A 114 -6.57 -23.89 7.18
N ARG A 115 -6.33 -24.99 6.45
CA ARG A 115 -6.40 -26.36 6.96
C ARG A 115 -5.10 -27.17 6.78
N GLY A 116 -4.04 -26.53 6.29
CA GLY A 116 -2.75 -27.17 6.06
C GLY A 116 -1.90 -27.34 7.32
N THR A 117 -0.67 -27.77 7.13
CA THR A 117 0.33 -27.88 8.19
C THR A 117 0.82 -26.49 8.60
N ARG A 118 1.22 -26.33 9.86
CA ARG A 118 1.55 -25.01 10.45
C ARG A 118 3.03 -24.63 10.27
N ASP A 119 3.65 -25.11 9.21
CA ASP A 119 5.03 -24.79 8.81
C ASP A 119 5.07 -23.67 7.77
N LEU A 120 6.18 -22.94 7.74
CA LEU A 120 6.36 -21.78 6.87
C LEU A 120 6.09 -22.09 5.38
N PRO A 121 6.59 -23.20 4.79
CA PRO A 121 6.25 -23.57 3.41
C PRO A 121 4.74 -23.73 3.16
N SER A 122 4.02 -24.43 4.02
CA SER A 122 2.57 -24.64 3.85
C SER A 122 1.79 -23.33 3.97
N LEU A 123 2.13 -22.49 4.96
CA LEU A 123 1.50 -21.17 5.15
C LEU A 123 1.75 -20.24 3.96
N THR A 124 2.98 -20.19 3.47
CA THR A 124 3.36 -19.38 2.31
C THR A 124 2.65 -19.88 1.05
N THR A 125 2.57 -21.20 0.85
CA THR A 125 1.89 -21.81 -0.30
C THR A 125 0.41 -21.42 -0.33
N PHE A 126 -0.26 -21.50 0.81
CA PHE A 126 -1.66 -21.11 0.92
C PHE A 126 -1.89 -19.62 0.63
N ILE A 127 -1.06 -18.72 1.18
CA ILE A 127 -1.11 -17.29 0.84
C ILE A 127 -0.99 -17.10 -0.67
N ASN A 128 -0.05 -17.78 -1.30
CA ASN A 128 0.19 -17.67 -2.73
C ASN A 128 -1.01 -18.15 -3.55
N GLU A 129 -1.67 -19.22 -3.14
CA GLU A 129 -2.91 -19.71 -3.77
C GLU A 129 -4.02 -18.66 -3.66
N GLN A 130 -4.24 -18.10 -2.47
CA GLN A 130 -5.27 -17.08 -2.24
C GLN A 130 -5.02 -15.81 -3.07
N LEU A 131 -3.76 -15.38 -3.19
CA LEU A 131 -3.38 -14.23 -4.01
C LEU A 131 -3.39 -14.52 -5.52
N ARG A 132 -3.10 -15.76 -5.93
CA ARG A 132 -3.11 -16.19 -7.33
C ARG A 132 -4.53 -16.25 -7.90
N GLU A 133 -5.54 -16.63 -7.14
CA GLU A 133 -6.92 -16.75 -7.66
C GLU A 133 -7.46 -15.45 -8.31
N LYS A 134 -7.05 -14.27 -7.82
CA LYS A 134 -7.44 -12.97 -8.43
C LYS A 134 -6.51 -12.58 -9.59
N LEU A 135 -5.22 -12.89 -9.50
CA LEU A 135 -4.21 -12.49 -10.50
C LEU A 135 -4.20 -13.40 -11.72
N ALA A 136 -4.43 -14.71 -11.56
CA ALA A 136 -4.37 -15.70 -12.64
C ALA A 136 -5.25 -15.33 -13.86
N PRO A 137 -6.55 -15.02 -13.71
CA PRO A 137 -7.37 -14.66 -14.87
C PRO A 137 -6.88 -13.38 -15.55
N THR A 138 -6.45 -12.39 -14.77
CA THR A 138 -5.92 -11.13 -15.32
C THR A 138 -4.59 -11.31 -16.03
N TRP A 139 -3.72 -12.18 -15.51
CA TRP A 139 -2.42 -12.52 -16.09
C TRP A 139 -2.58 -13.29 -17.41
N GLU A 140 -3.52 -14.23 -17.47
CA GLU A 140 -3.87 -14.96 -18.69
C GLU A 140 -4.48 -14.02 -19.74
N GLN A 141 -5.37 -13.11 -19.32
CA GLN A 141 -5.94 -12.10 -20.20
C GLN A 141 -4.85 -11.17 -20.76
N LEU A 142 -3.90 -10.76 -19.91
CA LEU A 142 -2.75 -9.94 -20.32
C LEU A 142 -1.88 -10.67 -21.34
N ALA A 143 -1.46 -11.90 -21.04
CA ALA A 143 -0.68 -12.75 -21.94
C ALA A 143 -1.37 -12.86 -23.31
N LYS A 144 -2.65 -13.21 -23.32
CA LYS A 144 -3.44 -13.31 -24.56
C LYS A 144 -3.54 -11.99 -25.33
N SER A 145 -3.66 -10.86 -24.63
CA SER A 145 -3.74 -9.54 -25.27
C SER A 145 -2.47 -9.10 -25.98
N LEU A 146 -1.34 -9.74 -25.66
CA LEU A 146 0.00 -9.44 -26.17
C LEU A 146 0.61 -10.60 -26.97
N GLU A 147 -0.14 -11.68 -27.20
CA GLU A 147 0.29 -12.83 -28.03
C GLU A 147 0.65 -12.45 -29.47
N ILE A 148 0.26 -11.27 -29.93
CA ILE A 148 0.52 -10.77 -31.29
C ILE A 148 1.86 -10.00 -31.36
N GLU A 149 2.45 -9.64 -30.22
CA GLU A 149 3.69 -8.87 -30.15
C GLU A 149 4.90 -9.82 -30.07
N ASN A 150 5.77 -9.79 -31.08
CA ASN A 150 6.86 -10.77 -31.22
C ASN A 150 8.05 -10.56 -30.26
N ASP A 151 8.13 -9.40 -29.61
CA ASP A 151 9.28 -9.00 -28.78
C ASP A 151 9.03 -9.16 -27.28
N ILE A 152 7.86 -9.70 -26.89
CA ILE A 152 7.50 -9.89 -25.48
C ILE A 152 6.96 -11.29 -25.19
N SER A 153 7.30 -11.80 -24.02
CA SER A 153 6.74 -13.05 -23.50
C SER A 153 6.30 -12.87 -22.06
N ILE A 154 5.04 -13.20 -21.79
CA ILE A 154 4.49 -13.23 -20.43
C ILE A 154 4.58 -14.65 -19.89
N GLY A 155 5.44 -14.85 -18.89
CA GLY A 155 5.69 -16.13 -18.26
C GLY A 155 5.23 -16.21 -16.81
N LYS A 156 5.17 -17.43 -16.28
CA LYS A 156 5.01 -17.71 -14.84
C LYS A 156 6.12 -18.65 -14.39
N VAL A 157 6.69 -18.37 -13.22
CA VAL A 157 7.68 -19.25 -12.57
C VAL A 157 7.14 -19.70 -11.23
N ASP A 158 7.10 -21.02 -11.00
CA ASP A 158 6.74 -21.57 -9.70
C ASP A 158 7.97 -21.63 -8.79
N CYS A 159 8.10 -20.63 -7.92
CA CYS A 159 9.21 -20.54 -6.98
C CYS A 159 9.21 -21.63 -5.90
N THR A 160 8.12 -22.39 -5.72
CA THR A 160 8.12 -23.55 -4.83
C THR A 160 8.97 -24.69 -5.40
N GLN A 161 9.00 -24.80 -6.73
CA GLN A 161 9.75 -25.79 -7.50
C GLN A 161 11.11 -25.25 -7.96
N HIS A 162 11.21 -23.95 -8.25
CA HIS A 162 12.40 -23.29 -8.83
C HIS A 162 13.05 -22.28 -7.88
N ARG A 163 13.34 -22.70 -6.64
CA ARG A 163 13.85 -21.82 -5.58
C ARG A 163 15.13 -21.06 -5.95
N SER A 164 16.09 -21.72 -6.60
CA SER A 164 17.37 -21.09 -6.98
C SER A 164 17.18 -19.91 -7.94
N VAL A 165 16.30 -20.06 -8.94
CA VAL A 165 15.94 -19.00 -9.88
C VAL A 165 15.33 -17.84 -9.12
N CYS A 166 14.33 -18.09 -8.27
CA CYS A 166 13.64 -17.03 -7.55
C CYS A 166 14.53 -16.31 -6.54
N ASN A 167 15.46 -17.02 -5.88
CA ASN A 167 16.46 -16.41 -5.01
C ASN A 167 17.41 -15.50 -5.79
N ASN A 168 17.87 -15.91 -6.98
CA ASN A 168 18.75 -15.10 -7.83
C ASN A 168 18.07 -13.80 -8.31
N PHE A 169 16.76 -13.83 -8.49
CA PHE A 169 15.96 -12.64 -8.82
C PHE A 169 15.48 -11.86 -7.58
N GLU A 170 15.90 -12.29 -6.38
CA GLU A 170 15.56 -11.69 -5.08
C GLU A 170 14.05 -11.67 -4.80
N VAL A 171 13.34 -12.71 -5.22
CA VAL A 171 11.90 -12.86 -4.95
C VAL A 171 11.71 -13.31 -3.51
N LYS A 172 11.32 -12.37 -2.65
CA LYS A 172 11.10 -12.59 -1.20
C LYS A 172 9.64 -12.81 -0.80
N GLY A 173 8.71 -12.46 -1.68
CA GLY A 173 7.27 -12.65 -1.47
C GLY A 173 6.57 -12.95 -2.78
N TYR A 174 5.38 -13.56 -2.73
CA TYR A 174 4.64 -13.91 -3.93
C TYR A 174 3.18 -13.39 -3.87
N PRO A 175 2.57 -13.09 -5.03
CA PRO A 175 3.22 -13.04 -6.34
C PRO A 175 4.06 -11.77 -6.48
N THR A 176 5.27 -11.91 -7.05
CA THR A 176 6.14 -10.81 -7.46
C THR A 176 6.16 -10.74 -8.98
N LEU A 177 5.94 -9.56 -9.53
CA LEU A 177 5.91 -9.30 -10.97
C LEU A 177 7.20 -8.59 -11.36
N LEU A 178 7.95 -9.18 -12.28
CA LEU A 178 9.25 -8.68 -12.72
C LEU A 178 9.25 -8.42 -14.23
N TRP A 179 9.91 -7.34 -14.63
CA TRP A 179 10.34 -7.14 -16.00
C TRP A 179 11.78 -7.61 -16.15
N ILE A 180 12.02 -8.44 -17.17
CA ILE A 180 13.28 -9.13 -17.39
C ILE A 180 13.70 -8.91 -18.83
N GLU A 181 14.91 -8.38 -19.02
CA GLU A 181 15.54 -8.23 -20.33
C GLU A 181 16.88 -8.97 -20.31
N ASP A 182 17.17 -9.73 -21.37
CA ASP A 182 18.43 -10.49 -21.51
C ASP A 182 18.80 -11.33 -20.27
N GLY A 183 17.79 -11.91 -19.62
CA GLY A 183 17.95 -12.76 -18.43
C GLY A 183 18.26 -12.00 -17.14
N LYS A 184 18.16 -10.66 -17.13
CA LYS A 184 18.40 -9.82 -15.96
C LYS A 184 17.12 -9.14 -15.50
N LYS A 185 16.94 -9.04 -14.17
CA LYS A 185 15.88 -8.23 -13.56
C LYS A 185 16.14 -6.76 -13.91
N VAL A 186 15.23 -6.15 -14.67
CA VAL A 186 15.29 -4.73 -15.04
C VAL A 186 14.36 -3.91 -14.15
N ASP A 187 13.14 -4.39 -13.89
CA ASP A 187 12.22 -3.71 -12.99
C ASP A 187 11.34 -4.69 -12.19
N LYS A 188 10.77 -4.23 -11.08
CA LYS A 188 9.81 -4.95 -10.23
C LYS A 188 8.52 -4.16 -10.16
N TYR A 189 7.47 -4.64 -10.82
CA TYR A 189 6.18 -3.96 -10.87
C TYR A 189 5.52 -3.84 -9.48
N GLN A 190 5.16 -2.61 -9.09
CA GLN A 190 4.51 -2.27 -7.81
C GLN A 190 3.11 -1.63 -7.99
N GLY A 191 2.57 -1.61 -9.22
CA GLY A 191 1.27 -1.00 -9.50
C GLY A 191 0.08 -1.93 -9.25
N ASP A 192 -1.11 -1.43 -9.59
CA ASP A 192 -2.37 -2.17 -9.50
C ASP A 192 -2.38 -3.38 -10.45
N ARG A 193 -2.95 -4.49 -10.00
CA ARG A 193 -2.89 -5.75 -10.77
C ARG A 193 -4.10 -5.93 -11.69
N SER A 194 -4.66 -4.82 -12.19
CA SER A 194 -5.72 -4.86 -13.18
C SER A 194 -5.15 -5.18 -14.57
N HIS A 195 -6.01 -5.64 -15.49
CA HIS A 195 -5.58 -5.91 -16.86
C HIS A 195 -5.06 -4.64 -17.54
N GLU A 196 -5.70 -3.51 -17.27
CA GLU A 196 -5.35 -2.22 -17.85
C GLU A 196 -4.00 -1.71 -17.36
N ASP A 197 -3.77 -1.72 -16.05
CA ASP A 197 -2.52 -1.22 -15.46
C ASP A 197 -1.31 -2.07 -15.84
N LEU A 198 -1.50 -3.39 -15.90
CA LEU A 198 -0.45 -4.30 -16.34
C LEU A 198 -0.15 -4.12 -17.84
N LYS A 199 -1.17 -3.89 -18.66
CA LYS A 199 -0.99 -3.63 -20.09
C LYS A 199 -0.30 -2.30 -20.34
N GLN A 200 -0.68 -1.25 -19.61
CA GLN A 200 -0.01 0.05 -19.67
C GLN A 200 1.45 -0.05 -19.25
N TYR A 201 1.75 -0.79 -18.18
CA TYR A 201 3.12 -1.05 -17.77
C TYR A 201 3.93 -1.76 -18.85
N VAL A 202 3.37 -2.81 -19.44
CA VAL A 202 4.04 -3.54 -20.52
C VAL A 202 4.32 -2.66 -21.73
N ASN A 203 3.32 -1.89 -22.20
CA ASN A 203 3.50 -0.97 -23.31
C ASN A 203 4.60 0.06 -23.04
N LYS A 204 4.63 0.61 -21.82
CA LYS A 204 5.68 1.52 -21.37
C LYS A 204 7.07 0.89 -21.44
N MET A 205 7.20 -0.37 -21.03
CA MET A 205 8.50 -1.06 -21.04
C MET A 205 8.96 -1.46 -22.45
N LEU A 206 8.04 -1.69 -23.39
CA LEU A 206 8.35 -1.98 -24.79
C LEU A 206 8.76 -0.76 -25.62
N GLY A 207 8.66 0.45 -25.05
CA GLY A 207 9.00 1.68 -25.78
C GLY A 207 8.06 1.96 -26.96
N SER A 208 6.80 1.50 -26.90
CA SER A 208 5.80 1.77 -27.93
C SER A 208 5.28 3.21 -27.84
N ASP A 209 6.09 4.12 -28.35
CA ASP A 209 5.59 5.37 -28.92
C ASP A 209 5.10 5.12 -30.36
N GLN A 210 3.97 5.77 -30.70
CA GLN A 210 3.22 5.84 -31.98
C GLN A 210 2.08 4.79 -32.11
N GLU A 211 0.77 5.09 -32.13
CA GLU A 211 -0.04 6.28 -31.96
C GLU A 211 -1.44 5.81 -31.49
N ASN A 212 -1.91 6.28 -30.34
CA ASN A 212 -3.26 6.82 -30.25
C ASN A 212 -3.12 8.10 -29.45
N GLN A 213 -3.04 9.19 -30.20
CA GLN A 213 -2.62 10.51 -29.75
C GLN A 213 -3.44 11.00 -28.55
N LYS A 214 -2.79 11.18 -27.40
CA LYS A 214 -2.35 12.51 -26.95
C LYS A 214 -1.46 12.46 -25.69
N GLN A 215 -0.19 12.79 -25.95
CA GLN A 215 0.75 13.54 -25.11
C GLN A 215 1.34 12.87 -23.86
N GLU A 216 2.55 12.33 -24.01
CA GLU A 216 3.66 12.71 -23.13
C GLU A 216 3.89 14.22 -23.22
N ASP A 217 4.25 14.85 -22.11
CA ASP A 217 5.23 15.93 -22.11
C ASP A 217 5.94 15.92 -20.74
N GLN A 218 7.27 15.75 -20.78
CA GLN A 218 8.14 16.45 -19.83
C GLN A 218 8.02 17.95 -20.11
N GLU A 219 8.09 18.72 -19.04
CA GLU A 219 8.19 20.18 -19.00
C GLU A 219 9.07 20.78 -20.12
N ALA A 220 8.42 21.33 -21.14
CA ALA A 220 8.87 22.52 -21.87
C ALA A 220 7.72 23.10 -22.74
N GLY A 221 6.72 23.67 -22.07
CA GLY A 221 6.03 24.87 -22.58
C GLY A 221 4.95 24.73 -23.65
N ILE A 222 3.87 23.95 -23.44
CA ILE A 222 2.48 24.27 -23.84
C ILE A 222 1.52 23.68 -22.77
N PRO A 223 0.44 24.37 -22.32
CA PRO A 223 -0.23 24.10 -21.05
C PRO A 223 -1.14 22.87 -21.09
N GLY A 224 -0.86 21.89 -20.24
CA GLY A 224 -1.83 20.83 -19.89
C GLY A 224 -2.99 21.38 -19.03
N PRO A 225 -4.06 20.60 -18.80
CA PRO A 225 -5.19 20.98 -17.95
C PRO A 225 -4.80 21.14 -16.47
N VAL A 226 -3.62 20.63 -16.09
CA VAL A 226 -2.97 20.95 -14.82
C VAL A 226 -1.90 21.98 -15.09
N GLY A 227 -2.02 23.15 -14.48
CA GLY A 227 -1.01 24.20 -14.56
C GLY A 227 0.23 23.86 -13.73
N GLU A 228 1.34 24.49 -14.04
CA GLU A 228 2.55 24.40 -13.23
C GLU A 228 2.91 25.79 -12.72
N LEU A 229 3.16 25.89 -11.42
CA LEU A 229 3.60 27.13 -10.80
C LEU A 229 5.03 26.98 -10.30
N THR A 230 5.78 28.07 -10.42
CA THR A 230 7.12 28.20 -9.87
C THR A 230 7.11 29.29 -8.79
N GLY A 231 8.20 29.44 -8.04
CA GLY A 231 8.36 30.52 -7.07
C GLY A 231 7.98 31.91 -7.62
N ASP A 232 8.32 32.17 -8.89
CA ASP A 232 8.05 33.45 -9.56
C ASP A 232 6.59 33.62 -9.97
N SER A 233 5.90 32.54 -10.37
CA SER A 233 4.52 32.60 -10.87
C SER A 233 3.46 32.30 -9.80
N PHE A 234 3.86 31.74 -8.66
CA PHE A 234 2.94 31.21 -7.65
C PHE A 234 1.95 32.23 -7.14
N LYS A 235 2.43 33.38 -6.65
CA LYS A 235 1.59 34.45 -6.06
C LYS A 235 0.51 34.94 -7.03
N ASN A 236 0.85 35.08 -8.31
CA ASN A 236 -0.10 35.49 -9.34
C ASN A 236 -1.06 34.34 -9.70
N GLY A 237 -0.55 33.10 -9.75
CA GLY A 237 -1.33 31.91 -10.07
C GLY A 237 -2.39 31.54 -9.04
N ILE A 238 -2.24 31.98 -7.79
CA ILE A 238 -3.24 31.77 -6.72
C ILE A 238 -4.13 33.01 -6.47
N GLN A 239 -3.90 34.14 -7.15
CA GLN A 239 -4.47 35.43 -6.79
C GLN A 239 -5.99 35.52 -6.96
N SER A 240 -6.59 34.74 -7.87
CA SER A 240 -8.01 34.81 -8.21
C SER A 240 -8.62 33.42 -8.35
N GLY A 241 -9.84 33.27 -7.83
CA GLY A 241 -10.57 32.01 -7.89
C GLY A 241 -10.02 30.98 -6.90
N VAL A 242 -10.36 29.72 -7.15
CA VAL A 242 -9.90 28.58 -6.35
C VAL A 242 -8.74 27.89 -7.05
N THR A 243 -7.59 27.83 -6.40
CA THR A 243 -6.40 27.14 -6.92
C THR A 243 -6.03 25.98 -6.00
N PHE A 244 -6.08 24.76 -6.51
CA PHE A 244 -5.72 23.55 -5.79
C PHE A 244 -4.32 23.10 -6.22
N VAL A 245 -3.39 23.06 -5.27
CA VAL A 245 -1.95 22.93 -5.52
C VAL A 245 -1.43 21.62 -4.94
N LYS A 246 -0.78 20.81 -5.77
CA LYS A 246 0.02 19.64 -5.35
C LYS A 246 1.50 20.01 -5.31
N PHE A 247 2.08 20.09 -4.12
CA PHE A 247 3.53 20.19 -3.92
C PHE A 247 4.14 18.78 -3.93
N TYR A 248 5.15 18.54 -4.75
CA TYR A 248 5.70 17.20 -4.97
C TYR A 248 7.20 17.18 -5.19
N ALA A 249 7.75 15.96 -5.22
CA ALA A 249 9.07 15.66 -5.75
C ALA A 249 8.96 14.59 -6.84
N PRO A 250 9.77 14.64 -7.91
CA PRO A 250 9.63 13.76 -9.07
C PRO A 250 10.03 12.31 -8.74
N TRP A 251 10.83 12.10 -7.69
CA TRP A 251 11.22 10.77 -7.20
C TRP A 251 10.25 10.19 -6.16
N CYS A 252 9.30 10.97 -5.64
CA CYS A 252 8.37 10.55 -4.60
C CYS A 252 7.32 9.57 -5.14
N GLY A 253 7.31 8.33 -4.64
CA GLY A 253 6.37 7.28 -5.08
C GLY A 253 4.90 7.63 -4.86
N HIS A 254 4.56 8.23 -3.71
CA HIS A 254 3.20 8.70 -3.42
C HIS A 254 2.72 9.80 -4.38
N CYS A 255 3.66 10.62 -4.87
CA CYS A 255 3.41 11.72 -5.79
C CYS A 255 3.15 11.20 -7.20
N LYS A 256 3.95 10.21 -7.64
CA LYS A 256 3.76 9.48 -8.89
C LYS A 256 2.40 8.79 -8.93
N ARG A 257 2.01 8.09 -7.85
CA ARG A 257 0.69 7.43 -7.74
C ARG A 257 -0.48 8.40 -7.79
N LEU A 258 -0.34 9.60 -7.20
CA LEU A 258 -1.38 10.62 -7.26
C LEU A 258 -1.46 11.30 -8.64
N SER A 259 -0.40 11.27 -9.46
CA SER A 259 -0.35 12.05 -10.71
C SER A 259 -1.50 11.77 -11.67
N PRO A 260 -1.86 10.51 -11.99
CA PRO A 260 -2.97 10.24 -12.90
C PRO A 260 -4.29 10.79 -12.38
N THR A 261 -4.57 10.65 -11.09
CA THR A 261 -5.77 11.20 -10.46
C THR A 261 -5.77 12.74 -10.49
N TRP A 262 -4.62 13.36 -10.25
CA TRP A 262 -4.44 14.81 -10.30
C TRP A 262 -4.67 15.37 -11.71
N ASP A 263 -4.17 14.66 -12.73
CA ASP A 263 -4.36 15.03 -14.13
C ASP A 263 -5.82 14.88 -14.55
N ASN A 264 -6.49 13.82 -14.10
CA ASN A 264 -7.92 13.61 -14.32
C ASN A 264 -8.77 14.67 -13.59
N LEU A 265 -8.35 15.11 -12.41
CA LEU A 265 -8.98 16.22 -11.69
C LEU A 265 -8.84 17.53 -12.49
N GLY A 266 -7.65 17.83 -13.00
CA GLY A 266 -7.41 18.97 -13.89
C GLY A 266 -8.31 18.92 -15.12
N LYS A 267 -8.42 17.77 -15.79
CA LYS A 267 -9.36 17.58 -16.91
C LYS A 267 -10.80 17.85 -16.50
N LYS A 268 -11.24 17.37 -15.34
CA LYS A 268 -12.63 17.54 -14.84
C LYS A 268 -12.98 19.00 -14.54
N PHE A 269 -12.00 19.82 -14.17
CA PHE A 269 -12.17 21.26 -13.94
C PHE A 269 -11.73 22.16 -15.10
N SER A 270 -11.18 21.61 -16.18
CA SER A 270 -10.65 22.37 -17.33
C SER A 270 -11.67 23.30 -17.99
N THR A 271 -12.97 23.00 -17.87
CA THR A 271 -14.07 23.80 -18.42
C THR A 271 -14.76 24.68 -17.37
N LYS A 272 -14.36 24.60 -16.10
CA LYS A 272 -14.98 25.37 -15.01
C LYS A 272 -14.17 26.66 -14.76
N PRO A 273 -14.71 27.83 -15.11
CA PRO A 273 -14.01 29.09 -14.86
C PRO A 273 -13.79 29.31 -13.36
N GLY A 274 -12.65 29.90 -13.01
CA GLY A 274 -12.30 30.20 -11.62
C GLY A 274 -11.80 29.00 -10.81
N VAL A 275 -11.52 27.86 -11.43
CA VAL A 275 -10.87 26.70 -10.78
C VAL A 275 -9.57 26.35 -11.49
N ASN A 276 -8.46 26.37 -10.75
CA ASN A 276 -7.15 26.00 -11.26
C ASN A 276 -6.65 24.77 -10.50
N ILE A 277 -6.30 23.71 -11.23
CA ILE A 277 -5.59 22.56 -10.67
C ILE A 277 -4.14 22.68 -11.08
N VAL A 278 -3.22 22.75 -10.13
CA VAL A 278 -1.80 23.01 -10.42
C VAL A 278 -0.85 22.14 -9.60
N LYS A 279 0.41 22.08 -10.02
CA LYS A 279 1.49 21.37 -9.33
C LYS A 279 2.72 22.28 -9.16
N VAL A 280 3.51 22.02 -8.12
CA VAL A 280 4.80 22.68 -7.84
C VAL A 280 5.82 21.61 -7.50
N ASP A 281 6.92 21.52 -8.26
CA ASP A 281 8.05 20.65 -7.95
C ASP A 281 8.99 21.32 -6.94
N CYS A 282 9.00 20.84 -5.70
CA CYS A 282 9.83 21.39 -4.62
C CYS A 282 11.31 21.01 -4.71
N THR A 283 11.71 20.19 -5.69
CA THR A 283 13.12 19.81 -5.89
C THR A 283 13.88 20.78 -6.77
N LEU A 284 13.18 21.63 -7.52
CA LEU A 284 13.77 22.70 -8.32
C LEU A 284 14.21 23.87 -7.43
N GLU A 285 15.41 24.41 -7.67
CA GLU A 285 15.96 25.53 -6.87
C GLU A 285 15.02 26.75 -6.80
N ILE A 286 14.36 27.07 -7.92
CA ILE A 286 13.41 28.18 -8.02
C ILE A 286 12.18 28.03 -7.10
N ASN A 287 11.88 26.81 -6.66
CA ASN A 287 10.71 26.50 -5.84
C ASN A 287 11.06 26.24 -4.37
N LYS A 288 12.34 26.11 -4.01
CA LYS A 288 12.73 25.77 -2.63
C LYS A 288 12.26 26.78 -1.61
N GLN A 289 12.43 28.08 -1.89
CA GLN A 289 11.96 29.12 -0.97
C GLN A 289 10.45 29.10 -0.82
N LEU A 290 9.72 28.95 -1.94
CA LEU A 290 8.27 28.81 -1.93
C LEU A 290 7.81 27.60 -1.09
N CYS A 291 8.41 26.43 -1.28
CA CYS A 291 8.02 25.23 -0.53
C CYS A 291 8.36 25.32 0.96
N ASN A 292 9.43 26.06 1.32
CA ASN A 292 9.74 26.36 2.72
C ASN A 292 8.72 27.35 3.32
N ASP A 293 8.40 28.44 2.61
CA ASP A 293 7.44 29.45 3.05
C ASP A 293 6.02 28.87 3.20
N GLU A 294 5.68 27.88 2.37
CA GLU A 294 4.43 27.13 2.44
C GLU A 294 4.44 25.97 3.45
N GLU A 295 5.55 25.80 4.18
CA GLU A 295 5.74 24.77 5.22
C GLU A 295 5.51 23.34 4.70
N VAL A 296 6.04 23.03 3.51
CA VAL A 296 5.96 21.69 2.92
C VAL A 296 6.98 20.75 3.56
N GLU A 297 6.57 20.02 4.60
CA GLU A 297 7.43 19.08 5.34
C GLU A 297 7.56 17.70 4.68
N GLY A 298 6.65 17.35 3.76
CA GLY A 298 6.61 16.04 3.11
C GLY A 298 5.88 16.06 1.77
N PHE A 299 5.98 14.96 1.01
CA PHE A 299 5.41 14.88 -0.32
C PHE A 299 4.46 13.69 -0.53
N PRO A 300 3.37 13.86 -1.28
CA PRO A 300 2.83 15.14 -1.73
C PRO A 300 2.10 15.85 -0.59
N THR A 301 2.26 17.16 -0.52
CA THR A 301 1.44 18.05 0.32
C THR A 301 0.48 18.81 -0.58
N ILE A 302 -0.78 18.93 -0.18
CA ILE A 302 -1.84 19.45 -1.03
C ILE A 302 -2.56 20.57 -0.30
N PHE A 303 -2.55 21.76 -0.90
CA PHE A 303 -3.16 22.96 -0.34
C PHE A 303 -4.18 23.55 -1.31
N LEU A 304 -5.25 24.11 -0.76
CA LEU A 304 -6.25 24.87 -1.48
C LEU A 304 -6.08 26.36 -1.16
N TYR A 305 -6.05 27.17 -2.20
CA TYR A 305 -6.00 28.62 -2.13
C TYR A 305 -7.28 29.21 -2.70
N LYS A 306 -7.72 30.33 -2.14
CA LYS A 306 -8.81 31.13 -2.67
C LYS A 306 -8.45 32.60 -2.62
N ASP A 307 -8.49 33.25 -3.76
CA ASP A 307 -8.24 34.69 -3.92
C ASP A 307 -6.95 35.17 -3.22
N GLY A 308 -5.87 34.40 -3.40
CA GLY A 308 -4.53 34.66 -2.85
C GLY A 308 -4.29 34.14 -1.43
N GLY A 309 -5.31 33.67 -0.72
CA GLY A 309 -5.18 33.12 0.64
C GLY A 309 -5.17 31.60 0.66
N LYS A 310 -4.26 31.00 1.44
CA LYS A 310 -4.29 29.57 1.80
C LYS A 310 -5.48 29.29 2.71
N ILE A 311 -6.44 28.49 2.26
CA ILE A 311 -7.69 28.25 3.00
C ILE A 311 -7.79 26.88 3.65
N SER A 312 -7.13 25.86 3.11
CA SER A 312 -7.13 24.51 3.70
C SER A 312 -5.96 23.68 3.22
N GLU A 313 -5.47 22.82 4.10
CA GLU A 313 -4.73 21.62 3.73
C GLU A 313 -5.69 20.47 3.42
N TYR A 314 -5.34 19.65 2.44
CA TYR A 314 -6.09 18.46 2.10
C TYR A 314 -5.39 17.20 2.63
N SER A 315 -6.02 16.57 3.61
CA SER A 315 -5.55 15.33 4.24
C SER A 315 -6.48 14.13 3.96
N GLY A 316 -7.43 14.28 3.03
CA GLY A 316 -8.41 13.25 2.69
C GLY A 316 -7.86 12.15 1.76
N SER A 317 -8.75 11.24 1.34
CA SER A 317 -8.41 10.18 0.39
C SER A 317 -7.99 10.75 -0.96
N ARG A 318 -7.11 10.04 -1.67
CA ARG A 318 -6.54 10.51 -2.96
C ARG A 318 -7.33 10.01 -4.17
N SER A 319 -8.59 9.63 -3.97
CA SER A 319 -9.50 9.26 -5.04
C SER A 319 -9.92 10.50 -5.85
N LEU A 320 -10.31 10.30 -7.11
CA LEU A 320 -10.77 11.40 -7.96
C LEU A 320 -12.02 12.08 -7.38
N ASP A 321 -12.93 11.30 -6.81
CA ASP A 321 -14.20 11.79 -6.30
C ASP A 321 -14.01 12.62 -5.03
N ASP A 322 -13.19 12.17 -4.08
CA ASP A 322 -12.92 12.92 -2.85
C ASP A 322 -12.22 14.26 -3.15
N LEU A 323 -11.26 14.26 -4.08
CA LEU A 323 -10.59 15.48 -4.52
C LEU A 323 -11.54 16.44 -5.25
N TYR A 324 -12.43 15.90 -6.09
CA TYR A 324 -13.43 16.68 -6.81
C TYR A 324 -14.44 17.32 -5.84
N ASP A 325 -14.96 16.54 -4.91
CA ASP A 325 -15.93 17.00 -3.91
C ASP A 325 -15.31 18.04 -2.97
N PHE A 326 -14.05 17.84 -2.60
CA PHE A 326 -13.30 18.80 -1.80
C PHE A 326 -13.18 20.15 -2.50
N VAL A 327 -12.81 20.18 -3.79
CA VAL A 327 -12.75 21.43 -4.55
C VAL A 327 -14.13 22.06 -4.63
N ASN A 328 -15.17 21.30 -4.98
CA ASN A 328 -16.54 21.84 -5.11
C ASN A 328 -17.09 22.43 -3.81
N LYS A 329 -16.79 21.82 -2.67
CA LYS A 329 -17.19 22.32 -1.35
C LYS A 329 -16.70 23.75 -1.09
N HIS A 330 -15.62 24.18 -1.74
CA HIS A 330 -15.00 25.49 -1.53
C HIS A 330 -15.32 26.52 -2.62
N LEU A 331 -16.11 26.14 -3.64
CA LEU A 331 -16.51 27.05 -4.72
C LEU A 331 -17.62 28.04 -4.31
N GLY A 332 -18.26 27.84 -3.15
CA GLY A 332 -19.40 28.67 -2.75
C GLY A 332 -20.69 28.22 -3.42
N HIS A 333 -21.83 28.55 -2.80
CA HIS A 333 -23.14 27.97 -3.10
C HIS A 333 -23.96 28.74 -4.14
N ASP A 334 -23.31 29.57 -4.96
CA ASP A 334 -23.96 30.40 -5.97
C ASP A 334 -23.56 29.93 -7.37
N GLU A 335 -24.57 29.79 -8.25
CA GLU A 335 -24.52 29.32 -9.66
C GLU A 335 -24.82 27.82 -9.90
N LEU A 336 -25.95 27.36 -9.36
CA LEU A 336 -26.81 26.36 -10.03
C LEU A 336 -27.77 27.04 -11.00
#